data_AF-A0A396Q8A5-F1
#
_entry.id   AF-A0A396Q8A5-F1
#
_cell.length_a   1.000
_cell.length_b   1.000
_cell.length_c   1.000
_cell.angle_alpha   90.00
_cell.angle_beta   90.00
_cell.angle_gamma   90.00
#
_symmetry.space_group_name_H-M   'P 1'
#
loop_
_entity.id
_entity.type
_entity.pdbx_description
1 polymer ?
#
loop_
_entity_poly.entity_id
_entity_poly.type
_entity_poly.pdbx_seq_one_letter_code
_entity_poly.pdbx_strand_id
1 'polypeptide(L)'
;MIELGKIQPLVVQREKEFGVYLGESQTDKNSVLLPKKQVPEGTKVGDSLEVFVYKDSQDRLIATTNRPKLQVGETAVLTVKDVAKIGAFLDMGLEKDLLLPFKEQNHKVRQGENCLVALYVDKSQRLAATMNVYSYMSAESPYKKDDKVQGTIYEINENLGAFVAVDNRYYGLIPKKELYGDFHLGDVIEARVVKVRDDGKLDLSPRQKAYMQMDEDAELVLKVIDEFDGVLPFNDKARPETIMREFKLSKNAFKRAVGKLLKENKIRITEKTIERI
;
A
#
# COMPACT_ATOMS: atom_id res chain seq x y z
N MET A 1 12.51 29.55 0.92
CA MET A 1 13.84 28.92 0.95
C MET A 1 13.77 27.72 0.04
N ILE A 2 14.72 27.52 -0.88
CA ILE A 2 14.80 26.31 -1.71
C ILE A 2 14.83 25.07 -0.80
N GLU A 3 13.78 24.23 -0.84
CA GLU A 3 13.63 23.08 0.03
C GLU A 3 14.25 21.81 -0.56
N LEU A 4 15.08 21.12 0.22
CA LEU A 4 15.67 19.83 -0.17
C LEU A 4 14.60 18.73 -0.11
N GLY A 5 14.51 17.95 -1.18
CA GLY A 5 13.62 16.79 -1.27
C GLY A 5 12.15 17.16 -1.47
N LYS A 6 11.87 18.35 -2.02
CA LYS A 6 10.54 18.82 -2.38
C LYS A 6 10.50 19.22 -3.85
N ILE A 7 9.34 19.01 -4.47
CA ILE A 7 8.95 19.58 -5.74
C ILE A 7 8.45 21.00 -5.45
N GLN A 8 9.03 21.98 -6.13
CA GLN A 8 8.71 23.38 -5.93
C GLN A 8 8.92 24.18 -7.22
N PRO A 9 8.14 25.25 -7.44
CA PRO A 9 8.37 26.16 -8.54
C PRO A 9 9.63 26.99 -8.27
N LEU A 10 10.57 27.03 -9.22
CA LEU A 10 11.72 27.92 -9.18
C LEU A 10 11.87 28.67 -10.52
N VAL A 11 12.33 29.92 -10.43
CA VAL A 11 12.49 30.83 -11.56
C VAL A 11 13.89 30.71 -12.16
N VAL A 12 13.97 30.63 -13.49
CA VAL A 12 15.21 30.66 -14.25
C VAL A 12 15.87 32.03 -14.11
N GLN A 13 17.02 32.09 -13.45
CA GLN A 13 17.76 33.34 -13.22
C GLN A 13 18.80 33.61 -14.30
N ARG A 14 19.49 32.56 -14.75
CA ARG A 14 20.58 32.66 -15.74
C ARG A 14 20.82 31.34 -16.44
N GLU A 15 21.22 31.42 -17.69
CA GLU A 15 21.61 30.29 -18.52
C GLU A 15 23.14 30.18 -18.63
N LYS A 16 23.63 28.94 -18.68
CA LYS A 16 25.02 28.56 -18.91
C LYS A 16 25.05 27.39 -19.89
N GLU A 17 26.22 27.13 -20.46
CA GLU A 17 26.39 26.04 -21.46
C GLU A 17 25.99 24.65 -20.92
N PHE A 18 26.11 24.43 -19.61
CA PHE A 18 25.84 23.15 -18.95
C PHE A 18 24.47 23.08 -18.24
N GLY A 19 23.64 24.13 -18.31
CA GLY A 19 22.31 24.15 -17.71
C GLY A 19 21.86 25.54 -17.29
N VAL A 20 20.77 25.59 -16.52
CA VAL A 20 20.22 26.85 -16.01
C VAL A 20 20.28 26.90 -14.50
N TYR A 21 20.45 28.09 -13.94
CA TYR A 21 20.35 28.30 -12.49
C TYR A 21 18.95 28.78 -12.14
N LEU A 22 18.35 28.09 -11.18
CA LEU A 22 17.00 28.33 -10.68
C LEU A 22 17.06 28.91 -9.27
N GLY A 23 16.23 29.90 -8.97
CA GLY A 23 16.06 30.48 -7.63
C GLY A 23 14.60 30.75 -7.32
N GLU A 24 14.27 31.19 -6.11
CA GLU A 24 12.87 31.51 -5.74
C GLU A 24 12.33 32.74 -6.50
N SER A 25 13.22 33.67 -6.81
CA SER A 25 12.97 34.83 -7.66
C SER A 25 14.17 35.11 -8.58
N GLN A 26 14.02 36.03 -9.52
CA GLN A 26 15.12 36.42 -10.42
C GLN A 26 16.31 37.08 -9.70
N THR A 27 16.09 37.66 -8.51
CA THR A 27 17.11 38.44 -7.78
C THR A 27 17.70 37.70 -6.59
N ASP A 28 17.24 36.47 -6.30
CA ASP A 28 17.75 35.70 -5.17
C ASP A 28 19.22 35.30 -5.33
N LYS A 29 19.97 35.40 -4.24
CA LYS A 29 21.38 34.99 -4.20
C LYS A 29 21.55 33.47 -4.22
N ASN A 30 20.59 32.74 -3.66
CA ASN A 30 20.63 31.29 -3.61
C ASN A 30 20.03 30.72 -4.88
N SER A 31 20.79 29.87 -5.56
CA SER A 31 20.34 29.21 -6.79
C SER A 31 20.83 27.76 -6.86
N VAL A 32 20.06 26.92 -7.53
CA VAL A 32 20.40 25.52 -7.81
C VAL A 32 20.53 25.29 -9.29
N LEU A 33 21.44 24.42 -9.69
CA LEU A 33 21.63 24.07 -11.09
C LEU A 33 20.57 23.06 -11.54
N LEU A 34 19.88 23.33 -12.63
CA LEU A 34 19.16 22.34 -13.43
C LEU A 34 20.06 21.97 -14.64
N PRO A 35 20.56 20.73 -14.73
CA PRO A 35 21.44 20.30 -15.82
C PRO A 35 20.78 20.45 -17.19
N LYS A 36 21.56 20.81 -18.21
CA LYS A 36 21.07 21.03 -19.59
C LYS A 36 20.19 19.91 -20.14
N LYS A 37 20.49 18.65 -19.82
CA LYS A 37 19.71 17.48 -20.24
C LYS A 37 18.27 17.46 -19.71
N GLN A 38 18.01 18.21 -18.65
CA GLN A 38 16.72 18.26 -17.94
C GLN A 38 16.01 19.60 -18.12
N VAL A 39 16.59 20.53 -18.87
CA VAL A 39 15.98 21.84 -19.20
C VAL A 39 14.95 21.62 -20.31
N PRO A 40 13.67 21.94 -20.10
CA PRO A 40 12.65 21.85 -21.13
C PRO A 40 12.99 22.72 -22.36
N GLU A 41 12.65 22.25 -23.55
CA GLU A 41 12.91 23.00 -24.78
C GLU A 41 12.19 24.36 -24.78
N GLY A 42 12.90 25.41 -25.20
CA GLY A 42 12.35 26.76 -25.26
C GLY A 42 12.34 27.53 -23.93
N THR A 43 12.88 26.95 -22.84
CA THR A 43 13.05 27.63 -21.54
C THR A 43 13.86 28.91 -21.69
N LYS A 44 13.39 30.01 -21.09
CA LYS A 44 14.05 31.33 -21.07
C LYS A 44 14.27 31.83 -19.65
N VAL A 45 15.14 32.82 -19.51
CA VAL A 45 15.33 33.55 -18.25
C VAL A 45 14.00 34.22 -17.86
N GLY A 46 13.61 34.04 -16.61
CA GLY A 46 12.35 34.51 -16.04
C GLY A 46 11.23 33.48 -16.03
N ASP A 47 11.37 32.36 -16.75
CA ASP A 47 10.39 31.28 -16.71
C ASP A 47 10.38 30.58 -15.35
N SER A 48 9.21 30.10 -14.93
CA SER A 48 9.04 29.28 -13.72
C SER A 48 8.97 27.81 -14.10
N LEU A 49 9.81 26.99 -13.46
CA LEU A 49 9.87 25.55 -13.66
C LEU A 49 9.56 24.83 -12.35
N GLU A 50 8.69 23.83 -12.42
CA GLU A 50 8.45 22.93 -11.30
C GLU A 50 9.55 21.86 -11.27
N VAL A 51 10.36 21.87 -10.20
CA VAL A 51 11.55 21.01 -10.09
C VAL A 51 11.63 20.35 -8.72
N PHE A 52 12.18 19.14 -8.68
CA PHE A 52 12.60 18.48 -7.46
C PHE A 52 14.04 18.83 -7.14
N VAL A 53 14.32 19.23 -5.90
CA VAL A 53 15.67 19.58 -5.47
C VAL A 53 16.28 18.46 -4.62
N TYR A 54 17.48 18.01 -4.96
CA TYR A 54 18.20 16.95 -4.25
C TYR A 54 19.71 17.19 -4.27
N LYS A 55 20.50 16.22 -3.79
CA LYS A 55 21.96 16.26 -3.84
C LYS A 55 22.52 15.24 -4.81
N ASP A 56 23.42 15.69 -5.68
CA ASP A 56 24.15 14.84 -6.63
C ASP A 56 25.18 13.92 -5.94
N SER A 57 26.05 13.27 -6.70
CA SER A 57 27.12 12.41 -6.16
C SER A 57 28.24 13.19 -5.46
N GLN A 58 28.32 14.51 -5.65
CA GLN A 58 29.31 15.42 -5.06
C GLN A 58 28.72 16.26 -3.91
N ASP A 59 27.56 15.88 -3.37
CA ASP A 59 26.81 16.60 -2.33
C ASP A 59 26.36 18.00 -2.68
N ARG A 60 26.35 18.36 -3.96
CA ARG A 60 25.91 19.67 -4.41
C ARG A 60 24.40 19.66 -4.59
N LEU A 61 23.76 20.76 -4.15
CA LEU A 61 22.33 20.97 -4.34
C LEU A 61 22.05 21.16 -5.85
N ILE A 62 21.17 20.32 -6.38
CA ILE A 62 20.84 20.25 -7.81
C ILE A 62 19.34 20.09 -7.97
N ALA A 63 18.80 20.60 -9.07
CA ALA A 63 17.40 20.46 -9.45
C ALA A 63 17.22 19.44 -10.56
N THR A 64 16.03 18.83 -10.61
CA THR A 64 15.60 17.97 -11.70
C THR A 64 14.13 18.19 -12.05
N THR A 65 13.80 18.09 -13.33
CA THR A 65 12.42 18.07 -13.84
C THR A 65 11.83 16.65 -13.82
N ASN A 66 12.64 15.62 -13.56
CA ASN A 66 12.15 14.27 -13.36
C ASN A 66 11.36 14.21 -12.04
N ARG A 67 10.19 13.57 -12.06
CA ARG A 67 9.37 13.43 -10.87
C ARG A 67 9.83 12.22 -10.04
N PRO A 68 10.23 12.41 -8.78
CA PRO A 68 10.49 11.29 -7.89
C PRO A 68 9.17 10.57 -7.54
N LYS A 69 9.29 9.34 -7.07
CA LYS A 69 8.14 8.55 -6.58
C LYS A 69 7.58 9.05 -5.23
N LEU A 70 8.35 9.85 -4.50
CA LEU A 70 7.98 10.43 -3.20
C LEU A 70 8.82 11.68 -2.88
N GLN A 71 8.28 12.55 -2.05
CA GLN A 71 8.95 13.73 -1.49
C GLN A 71 9.25 13.57 0.00
N VAL A 72 10.10 14.45 0.56
CA VAL A 72 10.39 14.45 2.00
C VAL A 72 9.10 14.58 2.80
N GLY A 73 8.91 13.72 3.78
CA GLY A 73 7.68 13.66 4.58
C GLY A 73 6.60 12.74 3.99
N GLU A 74 6.77 12.27 2.75
CA GLU A 74 5.85 11.34 2.11
C GLU A 74 6.35 9.90 2.20
N THR A 75 5.45 8.98 1.87
CA THR A 75 5.64 7.54 1.93
C THR A 75 5.27 6.90 0.61
N ALA A 76 6.00 5.87 0.22
CA ALA A 76 5.76 5.12 -1.00
C ALA A 76 6.39 3.73 -0.92
N VAL A 77 5.90 2.82 -1.76
CA VAL A 77 6.54 1.52 -1.97
C VAL A 77 7.61 1.68 -3.05
N LEU A 78 8.87 1.39 -2.71
CA LEU A 78 10.00 1.46 -3.63
C LEU A 78 10.67 0.09 -3.79
N THR A 79 11.19 -0.17 -4.99
CA THR A 79 11.90 -1.41 -5.29
C THR A 79 13.38 -1.28 -4.93
N VAL A 80 13.93 -2.29 -4.27
CA VAL A 80 15.37 -2.40 -3.97
C VAL A 80 16.13 -2.71 -5.25
N LYS A 81 16.97 -1.77 -5.69
CA LYS A 81 17.85 -1.94 -6.87
C LYS A 81 19.13 -2.69 -6.55
N ASP A 82 19.69 -2.44 -5.37
CA ASP A 82 20.95 -3.06 -4.93
C ASP A 82 21.06 -3.10 -3.39
N VAL A 83 21.89 -4.00 -2.87
CA VAL A 83 22.21 -4.13 -1.45
C VAL A 83 23.72 -4.04 -1.25
N ALA A 84 24.16 -3.07 -0.46
CA ALA A 84 25.56 -2.75 -0.23
C ALA A 84 25.94 -2.79 1.26
N LYS A 85 27.21 -2.49 1.56
CA LYS A 85 27.76 -2.50 2.94
C LYS A 85 27.15 -1.45 3.88
N ILE A 86 26.46 -0.45 3.36
CA ILE A 86 25.89 0.65 4.15
C ILE A 86 24.37 0.59 4.27
N GLY A 87 23.72 -0.35 3.56
CA GLY A 87 22.27 -0.43 3.46
C GLY A 87 21.83 -0.92 2.07
N ALA A 88 20.60 -0.62 1.72
CA ALA A 88 20.03 -0.90 0.40
C ALA A 88 19.85 0.39 -0.40
N PHE A 89 19.75 0.28 -1.71
CA PHE A 89 19.49 1.39 -2.62
C PHE A 89 18.14 1.17 -3.30
N LEU A 90 17.24 2.13 -3.14
CA LEU A 90 15.86 2.06 -3.60
C LEU A 90 15.65 2.93 -4.82
N ASP A 91 14.89 2.43 -5.78
CA ASP A 91 14.49 3.18 -6.97
C ASP A 91 13.43 4.22 -6.64
N MET A 92 13.86 5.47 -6.49
CA MET A 92 12.99 6.62 -6.29
C MET A 92 12.58 7.33 -7.60
N GLY A 93 12.89 6.75 -8.77
CA GLY A 93 12.58 7.33 -10.08
C GLY A 93 13.54 8.43 -10.56
N LEU A 94 14.69 8.59 -9.91
CA LEU A 94 15.73 9.56 -10.28
C LEU A 94 17.00 8.83 -10.74
N GLU A 95 17.95 9.58 -11.31
CA GLU A 95 19.27 9.05 -11.70
C GLU A 95 20.07 8.49 -10.52
N LYS A 96 19.78 8.98 -9.31
CA LYS A 96 20.40 8.54 -8.06
C LYS A 96 19.39 7.76 -7.23
N ASP A 97 19.76 6.53 -6.88
CA ASP A 97 18.96 5.71 -5.97
C ASP A 97 18.98 6.27 -4.54
N LEU A 98 17.90 5.99 -3.82
CA LEU A 98 17.69 6.44 -2.44
C LEU A 98 18.29 5.43 -1.47
N LEU A 99 19.20 5.88 -0.60
CA LEU A 99 19.79 5.02 0.42
C LEU A 99 18.75 4.68 1.51
N LEU A 100 18.60 3.40 1.80
CA LEU A 100 17.90 2.84 2.97
C LEU A 100 18.96 2.25 3.93
N PRO A 101 19.41 3.01 4.95
CA PRO A 101 20.44 2.55 5.88
C PRO A 101 19.97 1.34 6.70
N PHE A 102 20.89 0.45 7.11
CA PHE A 102 20.53 -0.72 7.92
C PHE A 102 19.80 -0.39 9.23
N LYS A 103 20.09 0.76 9.84
CA LYS A 103 19.44 1.22 11.07
C LYS A 103 17.97 1.60 10.88
N GLU A 104 17.58 1.88 9.64
CA GLU A 104 16.25 2.30 9.25
C GLU A 104 15.45 1.17 8.59
N GLN A 105 15.99 -0.05 8.60
CA GLN A 105 15.33 -1.25 8.11
C GLN A 105 14.66 -2.00 9.27
N ASN A 106 13.41 -2.43 9.11
CA ASN A 106 12.74 -3.29 10.08
C ASN A 106 13.02 -4.79 9.84
N HIS A 107 13.56 -5.14 8.69
CA HIS A 107 14.08 -6.48 8.37
C HIS A 107 15.15 -6.41 7.28
N LYS A 108 15.86 -7.52 7.05
CA LYS A 108 16.89 -7.59 6.01
C LYS A 108 16.25 -7.68 4.63
N VAL A 109 16.33 -6.60 3.86
CA VAL A 109 15.79 -6.51 2.50
C VAL A 109 16.67 -7.23 1.47
N ARG A 110 16.07 -7.62 0.34
CA ARG A 110 16.74 -8.28 -0.80
C ARG A 110 16.62 -7.46 -2.07
N GLN A 111 17.54 -7.64 -3.01
CA GLN A 111 17.44 -7.04 -4.34
C GLN A 111 16.14 -7.50 -5.02
N GLY A 112 15.42 -6.55 -5.63
CA GLY A 112 14.13 -6.76 -6.28
C GLY A 112 12.92 -6.73 -5.33
N GLU A 113 13.13 -6.67 -4.02
CA GLU A 113 12.06 -6.56 -3.03
C GLU A 113 11.39 -5.18 -3.09
N ASN A 114 10.10 -5.12 -2.77
CA ASN A 114 9.35 -3.88 -2.65
C ASN A 114 9.19 -3.53 -1.17
N CYS A 115 9.61 -2.32 -0.79
CA CYS A 115 9.59 -1.87 0.59
C CYS A 115 8.76 -0.60 0.71
N LEU A 116 7.79 -0.59 1.64
CA LEU A 116 7.15 0.65 2.06
C LEU A 116 8.15 1.47 2.88
N VAL A 117 8.41 2.70 2.43
CA VAL A 117 9.37 3.62 3.07
C VAL A 117 8.84 5.04 3.13
N ALA A 118 9.41 5.84 4.03
CA ALA A 118 9.28 7.28 4.07
C ALA A 118 10.59 7.96 3.65
N LEU A 119 10.50 9.11 2.99
CA LEU A 119 11.66 9.92 2.63
C LEU A 119 11.91 10.99 3.69
N TYR A 120 13.16 11.07 4.16
CA TYR A 120 13.60 12.06 5.14
C TYR A 120 14.96 12.67 4.78
N VAL A 121 15.29 13.77 5.45
CA VAL A 121 16.61 14.41 5.37
C VAL A 121 17.42 14.00 6.61
N ASP A 122 18.58 13.38 6.39
CA ASP A 122 19.44 12.94 7.48
C ASP A 122 20.25 14.10 8.11
N LYS A 123 21.03 13.78 9.15
CA LYS A 123 21.88 14.76 9.84
C LYS A 123 22.98 15.36 8.96
N SER A 124 23.35 14.69 7.87
CA SER A 124 24.32 15.15 6.88
C SER A 124 23.68 15.95 5.73
N GLN A 125 22.39 16.29 5.87
CA GLN A 125 21.60 16.99 4.85
C GLN A 125 21.52 16.19 3.55
N ARG A 126 21.42 14.85 3.61
CA ARG A 126 21.21 13.98 2.45
C ARG A 126 19.84 13.32 2.55
N LEU A 127 19.29 12.99 1.38
CA LEU A 127 18.05 12.20 1.30
C LEU A 127 18.32 10.74 1.67
N ALA A 128 17.46 10.20 2.53
CA ALA A 128 17.48 8.80 2.93
C ALA A 128 16.06 8.26 3.12
N ALA A 129 15.91 6.94 3.02
CA ALA A 129 14.67 6.22 3.26
C ALA A 129 14.66 5.60 4.66
N THR A 130 13.47 5.50 5.24
CA THR A 130 13.21 4.69 6.45
C THR A 130 11.98 3.82 6.31
N MET A 131 12.05 2.58 6.82
CA MET A 131 10.89 1.69 6.93
C MET A 131 10.02 1.99 8.16
N ASN A 132 10.48 2.90 9.04
CA ASN A 132 9.73 3.38 10.20
C ASN A 132 8.70 4.44 9.78
N VAL A 133 7.70 4.02 9.02
CA VAL A 133 6.79 4.93 8.30
C VAL A 133 5.70 5.56 9.17
N TYR A 134 5.48 5.07 10.40
CA TYR A 134 4.34 5.47 11.24
C TYR A 134 4.21 6.99 11.41
N SER A 135 5.31 7.71 11.70
CA SER A 135 5.29 9.18 11.87
C SER A 135 5.05 9.99 10.59
N TYR A 136 5.06 9.32 9.43
CA TYR A 136 4.86 9.91 8.12
C TYR A 136 3.46 9.61 7.53
N MET A 137 2.65 8.84 8.26
CA MET A 137 1.28 8.52 7.88
C MET A 137 0.30 9.62 8.31
N SER A 138 -0.86 9.67 7.65
CA SER A 138 -1.94 10.61 7.96
C SER A 138 -3.20 9.91 8.47
N ALA A 139 -3.92 10.57 9.37
CA ALA A 139 -5.26 10.16 9.81
C ALA A 139 -6.38 10.81 8.97
N GLU A 140 -6.05 11.72 8.06
CA GLU A 140 -7.00 12.46 7.23
C GLU A 140 -7.32 11.68 5.95
N SER A 141 -7.80 10.44 6.11
CA SER A 141 -8.17 9.61 4.98
C SER A 141 -9.52 10.06 4.39
N PRO A 142 -9.71 9.98 3.05
CA PRO A 142 -11.00 10.27 2.42
C PRO A 142 -12.03 9.15 2.62
N TYR A 143 -11.60 8.02 3.19
CA TYR A 143 -12.37 6.79 3.28
C TYR A 143 -13.45 6.85 4.35
N LYS A 144 -14.55 6.17 4.07
CA LYS A 144 -15.71 6.02 4.94
C LYS A 144 -15.93 4.56 5.25
N LYS A 145 -16.81 4.31 6.22
CA LYS A 145 -17.27 2.96 6.54
C LYS A 145 -17.79 2.27 5.26
N ASP A 146 -17.42 1.01 5.12
CA ASP A 146 -17.72 0.11 4.01
C ASP A 146 -16.95 0.32 2.71
N ASP A 147 -16.09 1.34 2.60
CA ASP A 147 -15.21 1.50 1.44
C ASP A 147 -14.21 0.34 1.36
N LYS A 148 -13.88 -0.05 0.13
CA LYS A 148 -12.77 -0.98 -0.17
C LYS A 148 -11.48 -0.18 -0.28
N VAL A 149 -10.43 -0.72 0.31
CA VAL A 149 -9.11 -0.09 0.36
C VAL A 149 -8.03 -1.12 0.07
N GLN A 150 -6.90 -0.66 -0.45
CA GLN A 150 -5.68 -1.43 -0.55
C GLN A 150 -4.63 -0.82 0.38
N GLY A 151 -3.75 -1.64 0.95
CA GLY A 151 -2.66 -1.12 1.75
C GLY A 151 -1.57 -2.14 2.01
N THR A 152 -0.45 -1.65 2.52
CA THR A 152 0.73 -2.46 2.80
C THR A 152 0.88 -2.68 4.30
N ILE A 153 1.06 -3.93 4.75
CA ILE A 153 1.32 -4.24 6.16
C ILE A 153 2.74 -3.78 6.52
N TYR A 154 2.86 -2.90 7.51
CA TYR A 154 4.18 -2.38 7.94
C TYR A 154 4.57 -2.78 9.36
N GLU A 155 3.62 -3.25 10.17
CA GLU A 155 3.86 -3.77 11.51
C GLU A 155 2.80 -4.82 11.86
N ILE A 156 3.20 -5.91 12.52
CA ILE A 156 2.29 -6.90 13.09
C ILE A 156 2.56 -6.97 14.58
N ASN A 157 1.53 -6.70 15.38
CA ASN A 157 1.58 -6.77 16.83
C ASN A 157 0.68 -7.90 17.32
N GLU A 158 1.22 -8.82 18.11
CA GLU A 158 0.49 -10.00 18.59
C GLU A 158 -0.76 -9.68 19.43
N ASN A 159 -0.84 -8.49 20.02
CA ASN A 159 -1.96 -8.07 20.87
C ASN A 159 -2.96 -7.20 20.11
N LEU A 160 -2.48 -6.30 19.25
CA LEU A 160 -3.31 -5.31 18.56
C LEU A 160 -3.82 -5.81 17.20
N GLY A 161 -2.99 -6.53 16.45
CA GLY A 161 -3.26 -6.94 15.07
C GLY A 161 -2.23 -6.40 14.07
N ALA A 162 -2.61 -6.29 12.81
CA ALA A 162 -1.72 -5.83 11.74
C ALA A 162 -1.97 -4.35 11.40
N PHE A 163 -0.92 -3.54 11.43
CA PHE A 163 -0.95 -2.16 10.99
C PHE A 163 -0.70 -2.07 9.49
N VAL A 164 -1.54 -1.29 8.83
CA VAL A 164 -1.64 -1.21 7.37
C VAL A 164 -1.50 0.25 6.95
N ALA A 165 -0.63 0.53 6.00
CA ALA A 165 -0.56 1.82 5.34
C ALA A 165 -1.52 1.80 4.15
N VAL A 166 -2.74 2.28 4.37
CA VAL A 166 -3.78 2.36 3.34
C VAL A 166 -3.37 3.40 2.29
N ASP A 167 -3.42 3.03 1.02
CA ASP A 167 -2.82 3.79 -0.10
C ASP A 167 -1.38 4.23 0.17
N ASN A 168 -0.65 3.43 0.96
CA ASN A 168 0.70 3.72 1.43
C ASN A 168 0.82 5.04 2.22
N ARG A 169 -0.28 5.60 2.73
CA ARG A 169 -0.32 6.95 3.34
C ARG A 169 -1.15 7.04 4.63
N TYR A 170 -2.24 6.28 4.74
CA TYR A 170 -3.21 6.44 5.81
C TYR A 170 -3.10 5.34 6.86
N TYR A 171 -3.34 5.69 8.13
CA TYR A 171 -3.36 4.71 9.21
C TYR A 171 -4.52 3.72 9.06
N GLY A 172 -4.19 2.44 8.92
CA GLY A 172 -5.11 1.32 9.02
C GLY A 172 -4.67 0.31 10.08
N LEU A 173 -5.64 -0.36 10.69
CA LEU A 173 -5.42 -1.48 11.61
C LEU A 173 -6.39 -2.59 11.27
N ILE A 174 -5.90 -3.80 10.99
CA ILE A 174 -6.70 -5.01 11.07
C ILE A 174 -6.60 -5.50 12.51
N PRO A 175 -7.68 -5.40 13.33
CA PRO A 175 -7.62 -5.85 14.71
C PRO A 175 -7.31 -7.35 14.78
N LYS A 176 -6.62 -7.80 15.85
CA LYS A 176 -6.32 -9.23 16.07
C LYS A 176 -7.52 -10.16 15.86
N LYS A 177 -8.71 -9.70 16.25
CA LYS A 177 -9.97 -10.46 16.11
C LYS A 177 -10.45 -10.63 14.66
N GLU A 178 -9.91 -9.86 13.72
CA GLU A 178 -10.17 -9.88 12.27
C GLU A 178 -8.97 -10.43 11.47
N LEU A 179 -7.81 -10.59 12.12
CA LEU A 179 -6.57 -11.08 11.52
C LEU A 179 -6.59 -12.62 11.44
N TYR A 180 -7.23 -13.15 10.40
CA TYR A 180 -7.26 -14.59 10.10
C TYR A 180 -6.57 -14.86 8.77
N GLY A 181 -5.59 -15.75 8.78
CA GLY A 181 -4.76 -16.05 7.62
C GLY A 181 -3.28 -15.84 7.94
N ASP A 182 -2.46 -16.08 6.94
CA ASP A 182 -1.02 -15.89 7.03
C ASP A 182 -0.69 -14.50 6.47
N PHE A 183 -0.31 -13.57 7.35
CA PHE A 183 0.00 -12.19 7.00
C PHE A 183 1.45 -11.90 7.38
N HIS A 184 2.18 -11.30 6.46
CA HIS A 184 3.59 -10.97 6.60
C HIS A 184 3.81 -9.45 6.46
N LEU A 185 4.93 -8.98 7.01
CA LEU A 185 5.39 -7.61 6.75
C LEU A 185 5.66 -7.43 5.26
N GLY A 186 5.20 -6.32 4.70
CA GLY A 186 5.30 -6.00 3.28
C GLY A 186 4.17 -6.55 2.41
N ASP A 187 3.27 -7.38 2.96
CA ASP A 187 2.12 -7.86 2.19
C ASP A 187 1.22 -6.70 1.77
N VAL A 188 0.85 -6.69 0.49
CA VAL A 188 -0.18 -5.80 -0.05
C VAL A 188 -1.51 -6.53 0.06
N ILE A 189 -2.45 -5.91 0.76
CA ILE A 189 -3.75 -6.50 1.07
C ILE A 189 -4.89 -5.63 0.57
N GLU A 190 -6.01 -6.27 0.23
CA GLU A 190 -7.29 -5.61 0.08
C GLU A 190 -8.12 -5.80 1.34
N ALA A 191 -8.77 -4.73 1.79
CA ALA A 191 -9.61 -4.75 2.98
C ALA A 191 -10.81 -3.82 2.83
N ARG A 192 -11.79 -3.98 3.71
CA ARG A 192 -12.92 -3.06 3.85
C ARG A 192 -12.76 -2.24 5.13
N VAL A 193 -13.10 -0.96 5.07
CA VAL A 193 -13.19 -0.10 6.26
C VAL A 193 -14.39 -0.53 7.12
N VAL A 194 -14.11 -1.04 8.31
CA VAL A 194 -15.13 -1.44 9.30
C VAL A 194 -15.68 -0.19 10.01
N LYS A 195 -14.78 0.72 10.38
CA LYS A 195 -15.12 2.03 10.94
C LYS A 195 -13.96 3.00 10.77
N VAL A 196 -14.31 4.28 10.70
CA VAL A 196 -13.39 5.40 10.93
C VAL A 196 -13.47 5.72 12.42
N ARG A 197 -12.33 5.75 13.10
CA ARG A 197 -12.22 6.05 14.54
C ARG A 197 -12.27 7.56 14.79
N ASP A 198 -12.49 7.95 16.05
CA ASP A 198 -12.55 9.36 16.45
C ASP A 198 -11.23 10.11 16.19
N ASP A 199 -10.10 9.40 16.16
CA ASP A 199 -8.78 9.93 15.81
C ASP A 199 -8.49 9.93 14.29
N GLY A 200 -9.50 9.63 13.45
CA GLY A 200 -9.41 9.58 12.00
C GLY A 200 -8.83 8.27 11.43
N LYS A 201 -8.30 7.38 12.28
CA LYS A 201 -7.68 6.12 11.82
C LYS A 201 -8.72 5.08 11.41
N LEU A 202 -8.31 4.16 10.54
CA LEU A 202 -9.20 3.14 9.98
C LEU A 202 -9.05 1.81 10.69
N ASP A 203 -10.16 1.23 11.15
CA ASP A 203 -10.21 -0.20 11.47
C ASP A 203 -10.67 -0.96 10.22
N LEU A 204 -9.92 -1.99 9.85
CA LEU A 204 -10.03 -2.73 8.61
C LEU A 204 -10.45 -4.17 8.87
N SER A 205 -11.10 -4.78 7.88
CA SER A 205 -11.30 -6.23 7.85
C SER A 205 -10.98 -6.74 6.44
N PRO A 206 -10.09 -7.75 6.30
CA PRO A 206 -9.82 -8.40 5.02
C PRO A 206 -11.01 -9.27 4.57
N ARG A 207 -12.00 -9.50 5.45
CA ARG A 207 -13.18 -10.29 5.13
C ARG A 207 -14.17 -9.46 4.31
N GLN A 208 -14.72 -10.09 3.27
CA GLN A 208 -15.90 -9.58 2.61
C GLN A 208 -17.09 -9.52 3.59
N LYS A 209 -18.09 -8.65 3.32
CA LYS A 209 -19.30 -8.58 4.17
C LYS A 209 -19.88 -9.98 4.33
N ALA A 210 -20.33 -10.34 5.53
CA ALA A 210 -20.95 -11.63 5.80
C ALA A 210 -22.12 -11.96 4.85
N TYR A 211 -22.79 -10.95 4.28
CA TYR A 211 -23.80 -11.15 3.23
C TYR A 211 -23.21 -11.59 1.89
N MET A 212 -22.13 -10.94 1.42
CA MET A 212 -21.41 -11.33 0.20
C MET A 212 -20.70 -12.68 0.36
N GLN A 213 -20.09 -12.93 1.53
CA GLN A 213 -19.55 -14.25 1.84
C GLN A 213 -20.66 -15.31 1.92
N MET A 214 -21.89 -14.95 2.35
CA MET A 214 -23.04 -15.85 2.27
C MET A 214 -23.55 -16.08 0.85
N ASP A 215 -23.41 -15.11 -0.08
CA ASP A 215 -23.62 -15.33 -1.51
C ASP A 215 -22.58 -16.31 -2.06
N GLU A 216 -21.29 -16.06 -1.83
CA GLU A 216 -20.18 -16.92 -2.29
C GLU A 216 -20.26 -18.33 -1.68
N ASP A 217 -20.50 -18.45 -0.38
CA ASP A 217 -20.68 -19.75 0.30
C ASP A 217 -21.91 -20.49 -0.28
N ALA A 218 -23.00 -19.78 -0.61
CA ALA A 218 -24.19 -20.36 -1.21
C ALA A 218 -23.95 -20.82 -2.66
N GLU A 219 -23.24 -20.03 -3.46
CA GLU A 219 -22.81 -20.43 -4.81
C GLU A 219 -21.89 -21.65 -4.77
N LEU A 220 -20.93 -21.68 -3.84
CA LEU A 220 -20.04 -22.82 -3.64
C LEU A 220 -20.82 -24.08 -3.27
N VAL A 221 -21.76 -23.98 -2.33
CA VAL A 221 -22.62 -25.11 -1.95
C VAL A 221 -23.45 -25.60 -3.15
N LEU A 222 -24.01 -24.68 -3.93
CA LEU A 222 -24.80 -25.01 -5.12
C LEU A 222 -23.95 -25.74 -6.18
N LYS A 223 -22.73 -25.26 -6.41
CA LYS A 223 -21.78 -25.88 -7.34
C LYS A 223 -21.40 -27.29 -6.92
N VAL A 224 -21.10 -27.50 -5.65
CA VAL A 224 -20.78 -28.85 -5.15
C VAL A 224 -22.02 -29.75 -5.25
N ILE A 225 -23.24 -29.25 -5.02
CA ILE A 225 -24.46 -30.05 -5.27
C ILE A 225 -24.54 -30.51 -6.73
N ASP A 226 -24.20 -29.64 -7.69
CA ASP A 226 -24.18 -29.99 -9.12
C ASP A 226 -23.13 -31.05 -9.46
N GLU A 227 -21.96 -31.00 -8.83
CA GLU A 227 -20.91 -32.01 -8.98
C GLU A 227 -21.34 -33.40 -8.47
N PHE A 228 -22.35 -33.45 -7.59
CA PHE A 228 -23.00 -34.67 -7.12
C PHE A 228 -24.31 -34.96 -7.87
N ASP A 229 -24.38 -34.62 -9.16
CA ASP A 229 -25.56 -34.81 -10.02
C ASP A 229 -26.85 -34.21 -9.42
N GLY A 230 -26.72 -33.10 -8.69
CA GLY A 230 -27.82 -32.40 -8.05
C GLY A 230 -28.25 -32.95 -6.69
N VAL A 231 -27.57 -33.98 -6.14
CA VAL A 231 -27.97 -34.63 -4.87
C VAL A 231 -26.77 -34.90 -3.96
N LEU A 232 -26.68 -34.16 -2.85
CA LEU A 232 -25.71 -34.46 -1.80
C LEU A 232 -26.17 -35.65 -0.94
N PRO A 233 -25.28 -36.63 -0.66
CA PRO A 233 -25.61 -37.83 0.12
C PRO A 233 -25.63 -37.59 1.64
N PHE A 234 -25.80 -36.33 2.06
CA PHE A 234 -25.92 -35.93 3.47
C PHE A 234 -26.73 -34.63 3.59
N ASN A 235 -27.27 -34.38 4.78
CA ASN A 235 -28.06 -33.19 5.10
C ASN A 235 -27.25 -32.14 5.91
N ASP A 236 -27.93 -31.08 6.37
CA ASP A 236 -27.36 -30.01 7.20
C ASP A 236 -26.85 -30.46 8.59
N LYS A 237 -27.10 -31.72 8.97
CA LYS A 237 -26.58 -32.34 10.19
C LYS A 237 -25.24 -33.04 10.01
N ALA A 238 -24.68 -33.04 8.78
CA ALA A 238 -23.37 -33.60 8.47
C ALA A 238 -22.29 -33.20 9.49
N ARG A 239 -21.31 -34.10 9.68
CA ARG A 239 -20.21 -33.87 10.60
C ARG A 239 -19.35 -32.70 10.10
N PRO A 240 -18.79 -31.87 11.01
CA PRO A 240 -17.94 -30.74 10.62
C PRO A 240 -16.80 -31.13 9.69
N GLU A 241 -16.19 -32.31 9.91
CA GLU A 241 -15.11 -32.86 9.07
C GLU A 241 -15.56 -33.11 7.63
N THR A 242 -16.77 -33.66 7.44
CA THR A 242 -17.36 -33.86 6.11
C THR A 242 -17.59 -32.52 5.42
N ILE A 243 -18.19 -31.55 6.11
CA ILE A 243 -18.46 -30.22 5.55
C ILE A 243 -17.15 -29.51 5.17
N MET A 244 -16.13 -29.60 6.03
CA MET A 244 -14.82 -29.01 5.77
C MET A 244 -14.14 -29.70 4.58
N ARG A 245 -14.26 -31.01 4.43
CA ARG A 245 -13.64 -31.75 3.33
C ARG A 245 -14.26 -31.40 1.99
N GLU A 246 -15.59 -31.41 1.90
CA GLU A 246 -16.32 -31.22 0.64
C GLU A 246 -16.43 -29.73 0.25
N PHE A 247 -16.66 -28.82 1.21
CA PHE A 247 -16.94 -27.40 0.92
C PHE A 247 -15.84 -26.44 1.38
N LYS A 248 -14.85 -26.90 2.14
CA LYS A 248 -13.87 -26.01 2.82
C LYS A 248 -14.52 -24.95 3.72
N LEU A 249 -15.75 -25.22 4.17
CA LEU A 249 -16.53 -24.34 5.04
C LEU A 249 -16.56 -24.84 6.48
N SER A 250 -16.74 -23.92 7.43
CA SER A 250 -17.15 -24.29 8.78
C SER A 250 -18.62 -24.75 8.78
N LYS A 251 -19.01 -25.58 9.77
CA LYS A 251 -20.41 -26.03 9.92
C LYS A 251 -21.40 -24.86 10.03
N ASN A 252 -21.02 -23.77 10.68
CA ASN A 252 -21.86 -22.57 10.80
C ASN A 252 -21.98 -21.79 9.49
N ALA A 253 -20.91 -21.72 8.68
CA ALA A 253 -20.96 -21.12 7.36
C ALA A 253 -21.84 -21.94 6.40
N PHE A 254 -21.66 -23.26 6.39
CA PHE A 254 -22.47 -24.19 5.61
C PHE A 254 -23.96 -24.09 5.94
N LYS A 255 -24.34 -24.12 7.23
CA LYS A 255 -25.75 -23.98 7.63
C LYS A 255 -26.37 -22.65 7.20
N ARG A 256 -25.60 -21.57 7.22
CA ARG A 256 -26.06 -20.25 6.76
C ARG A 256 -26.27 -20.23 5.24
N ALA A 257 -25.34 -20.79 4.48
CA ALA A 257 -25.42 -20.92 3.02
C ALA A 257 -26.63 -21.77 2.59
N VAL A 258 -26.77 -22.96 3.17
CA VAL A 258 -27.91 -23.87 2.95
C VAL A 258 -29.24 -23.19 3.32
N GLY A 259 -29.29 -22.50 4.46
CA GLY A 259 -30.50 -21.77 4.89
C GLY A 259 -30.90 -20.62 3.95
N LYS A 260 -29.93 -20.00 3.26
CA LYS A 260 -30.19 -18.99 2.23
C LYS A 260 -30.72 -19.63 0.95
N LEU A 261 -30.08 -20.68 0.45
CA LEU A 261 -30.51 -21.41 -0.75
C LEU A 261 -31.93 -21.99 -0.61
N LEU A 262 -32.28 -22.45 0.59
CA LEU A 262 -33.66 -22.86 0.93
C LEU A 262 -34.66 -21.71 0.79
N LYS A 263 -34.33 -20.52 1.31
CA LYS A 263 -35.20 -19.33 1.19
C LYS A 263 -35.34 -18.86 -0.26
N GLU A 264 -34.32 -19.07 -1.08
CA GLU A 264 -34.31 -18.77 -2.51
C GLU A 264 -34.96 -19.86 -3.37
N ASN A 265 -35.48 -20.95 -2.76
CA ASN A 265 -36.06 -22.11 -3.44
C ASN A 265 -35.12 -22.77 -4.46
N LYS A 266 -33.80 -22.71 -4.25
CA LYS A 266 -32.79 -23.35 -5.12
C LYS A 266 -32.49 -24.80 -4.73
N ILE A 267 -32.79 -25.17 -3.47
CA ILE A 267 -32.53 -26.51 -2.93
C ILE A 267 -33.68 -26.97 -2.03
N ARG A 268 -33.80 -28.29 -1.85
CA ARG A 268 -34.66 -28.95 -0.86
C ARG A 268 -33.80 -29.80 0.08
N ILE A 269 -34.15 -29.83 1.37
CA ILE A 269 -33.52 -30.73 2.34
C ILE A 269 -34.49 -31.87 2.67
N THR A 270 -34.01 -33.10 2.58
CA THR A 270 -34.72 -34.28 3.08
C THR A 270 -34.07 -34.78 4.38
N GLU A 271 -34.59 -35.86 4.97
CA GLU A 271 -33.96 -36.45 6.15
C GLU A 271 -32.52 -36.93 5.91
N LYS A 272 -32.13 -37.19 4.66
CA LYS A 272 -30.83 -37.79 4.32
C LYS A 272 -30.03 -37.01 3.28
N THR A 273 -30.66 -36.16 2.47
CA THR A 273 -30.05 -35.53 1.30
C THR A 273 -30.31 -34.02 1.25
N ILE A 274 -29.49 -33.31 0.50
CA ILE A 274 -29.79 -31.97 -0.02
C ILE A 274 -29.86 -32.09 -1.53
N GLU A 275 -30.97 -31.68 -2.11
CA GLU A 275 -31.29 -31.83 -3.52
C GLU A 275 -31.44 -30.46 -4.16
N ARG A 276 -30.91 -30.27 -5.37
CA ARG A 276 -31.21 -29.09 -6.18
C ARG A 276 -32.65 -29.14 -6.67
N ILE A 277 -33.30 -27.97 -6.74
CA ILE A 277 -34.63 -27.77 -7.33
C ILE A 277 -34.48 -27.31 -8.77
#